data_AF-A0A9D5Z1A5-F1
#
_entry.id   AF-A0A9D5Z1A5-F1
#
_cell.length_a   1.000
_cell.length_b   1.000
_cell.length_c   1.000
_cell.angle_alpha   90.00
_cell.angle_beta   90.00
_cell.angle_gamma   90.00
#
_symmetry.space_group_name_H-M   'P 1'
#
loop_
_entity.id
_entity.type
_entity.pdbx_description
1 polymer ?
#
loop_
_entity_poly.entity_id
_entity_poly.type
_entity_poly.pdbx_seq_one_letter_code
_entity_poly.pdbx_strand_id
1 'polypeptide(L)'
;SRPNEPAGQRAVAPITSPRLVRTPLSVQATPTDTGGYIVYVRCEFLFERDAGADGHDIVMAASLVNEALGAPARAVSPSLSRQEWERSLVVTWSLLSEGAYTPDRIYEAVLDGLTPRTTAPDRAVMVERIEMIQSTMPGQIVIGASGVDRYLGFKYRDDLVALENFTYGNALYVMYESWEELSRKSRLELLSGTMEGFDRVVHTGTWRDKFRNLLTAHKHDSLSRATET
;
A
#
# COMPACT_ATOMS: atom_id res chain seq x y z
N SER A 1 -12.90 19.17 -61.10
CA SER A 1 -13.39 17.92 -60.51
C SER A 1 -12.22 17.04 -60.12
N ARG A 2 -11.90 16.95 -58.82
CA ARG A 2 -10.96 15.94 -58.31
C ARG A 2 -11.77 14.69 -57.92
N PRO A 3 -11.30 13.46 -58.18
CA PRO A 3 -12.03 12.26 -57.78
C PRO A 3 -11.96 12.10 -56.26
N ASN A 4 -13.09 11.68 -55.68
CA ASN A 4 -13.22 11.28 -54.28
C ASN A 4 -12.46 9.96 -54.07
N GLU A 5 -11.41 9.95 -53.26
CA GLU A 5 -10.84 8.71 -52.72
C GLU A 5 -11.74 8.21 -51.56
N PRO A 6 -12.05 6.91 -51.47
CA PRO A 6 -12.78 6.38 -50.34
C PRO A 6 -11.91 6.44 -49.08
N ALA A 7 -12.48 6.97 -48.00
CA ALA A 7 -11.86 7.01 -46.68
C ALA A 7 -11.41 5.59 -46.28
N GLY A 8 -10.09 5.39 -46.21
CA GLY A 8 -9.49 4.14 -45.78
C GLY A 8 -9.99 3.79 -44.38
N GLN A 9 -10.69 2.65 -44.26
CA GLN A 9 -10.89 1.98 -42.99
C GLN A 9 -9.49 1.70 -42.41
N ARG A 10 -9.09 2.46 -41.39
CA ARG A 10 -7.96 2.08 -40.53
C ARG A 10 -8.30 0.70 -39.97
N ALA A 11 -7.57 -0.33 -40.40
CA ALA A 11 -7.65 -1.65 -39.81
C ALA A 11 -7.36 -1.51 -38.32
N VAL A 12 -8.37 -1.77 -37.48
CA VAL A 12 -8.18 -1.88 -36.04
C VAL A 12 -7.32 -3.12 -35.84
N ALA A 13 -6.09 -2.94 -35.36
CA ALA A 13 -5.22 -4.06 -35.04
C ALA A 13 -5.96 -5.01 -34.09
N PRO A 14 -5.91 -6.34 -34.30
CA PRO A 14 -6.59 -7.27 -33.42
C PRO A 14 -6.09 -7.08 -32.00
N ILE A 15 -7.03 -6.95 -31.06
CA ILE A 15 -6.73 -6.88 -29.62
C ILE A 15 -6.02 -8.19 -29.29
N THR A 16 -4.70 -8.10 -29.12
CA THR A 16 -3.89 -9.26 -28.76
C THR A 16 -4.18 -9.57 -27.31
N SER A 17 -4.55 -10.82 -27.02
CA SER A 17 -4.74 -11.25 -25.64
C SER A 17 -3.49 -10.89 -24.84
N PRO A 18 -3.63 -10.31 -23.64
CA PRO A 18 -2.52 -10.06 -22.72
C PRO A 18 -1.57 -11.27 -22.58
N ARG A 19 -2.11 -12.50 -22.63
CA ARG A 19 -1.36 -13.76 -22.57
C ARG A 19 -0.44 -14.05 -23.76
N LEU A 20 -0.65 -13.39 -24.89
CA LEU A 20 0.15 -13.54 -26.11
C LEU A 20 1.24 -12.46 -26.26
N VAL A 21 1.24 -11.46 -25.37
CA VAL A 21 2.32 -10.47 -25.31
C VAL A 21 3.58 -11.16 -24.79
N ARG A 22 4.65 -11.18 -25.60
CA ARG A 22 5.96 -11.65 -25.13
C ARG A 22 6.49 -10.66 -24.11
N THR A 23 6.34 -11.00 -22.84
CA THR A 23 6.87 -10.24 -21.70
C THR A 23 8.40 -10.32 -21.70
N PRO A 24 9.14 -9.23 -21.98
CA PRO A 24 10.59 -9.25 -21.89
C PRO A 24 10.98 -9.32 -20.41
N LEU A 25 11.47 -10.49 -19.99
CA LEU A 25 11.92 -10.75 -18.63
C LEU A 25 13.44 -10.74 -18.59
N SER A 26 13.98 -9.97 -17.67
CA SER A 26 15.39 -10.08 -17.25
C SER A 26 15.42 -10.64 -15.84
N VAL A 27 16.27 -11.65 -15.62
CA VAL A 27 16.43 -12.31 -14.33
C VAL A 27 17.87 -12.11 -13.87
N GLN A 28 18.05 -11.63 -12.65
CA GLN A 28 19.34 -11.53 -11.97
C GLN A 28 19.26 -12.27 -10.65
N ALA A 29 20.31 -12.98 -10.26
CA ALA A 29 20.39 -13.64 -8.97
C ALA A 29 21.66 -13.17 -8.24
N THR A 30 21.51 -12.76 -6.98
CA THR A 30 22.62 -12.34 -6.13
C THR A 30 22.70 -13.28 -4.93
N PRO A 31 23.86 -13.92 -4.65
CA PRO A 31 24.02 -14.76 -3.47
C PRO A 31 23.94 -13.95 -2.17
N THR A 32 23.44 -14.55 -1.10
CA THR A 32 23.40 -13.97 0.25
C THR A 32 24.46 -14.56 1.15
N ASP A 33 24.88 -13.80 2.17
CA ASP A 33 25.85 -14.24 3.18
C ASP A 33 25.37 -15.45 4.01
N THR A 34 24.06 -15.70 4.01
CA THR A 34 23.40 -16.84 4.68
C THR A 34 23.30 -18.09 3.81
N GLY A 35 23.90 -18.10 2.61
CA GLY A 35 23.90 -19.26 1.70
C GLY A 35 22.67 -19.38 0.80
N GLY A 36 21.89 -18.30 0.65
CA GLY A 36 20.74 -18.22 -0.25
C GLY A 36 21.01 -17.39 -1.51
N TYR A 37 19.97 -17.16 -2.30
CA TYR A 37 19.99 -16.24 -3.45
C TYR A 37 18.80 -15.30 -3.38
N ILE A 38 19.03 -14.01 -3.62
CA ILE A 38 17.97 -13.06 -3.94
C ILE A 38 17.81 -13.07 -5.46
N VAL A 39 16.62 -13.46 -5.93
CA VAL A 39 16.28 -13.47 -7.36
C VAL A 39 15.46 -12.23 -7.69
N TYR A 40 15.95 -11.44 -8.63
CA TYR A 40 15.29 -10.27 -9.17
C TYR A 40 14.75 -10.61 -10.56
N VAL A 41 13.46 -10.38 -10.76
CA VAL A 41 12.80 -10.48 -12.06
C VAL A 41 12.35 -9.08 -12.45
N ARG A 42 12.89 -8.55 -13.56
CA ARG A 42 12.52 -7.25 -14.11
C ARG A 42 11.81 -7.45 -15.44
N CYS A 43 10.62 -6.84 -15.53
CA CYS A 43 9.85 -6.74 -16.75
C CYS A 43 9.82 -5.28 -17.21
N GLU A 44 10.13 -5.02 -18.48
CA GLU A 44 10.09 -3.68 -19.06
C GLU A 44 9.12 -3.60 -20.22
N PHE A 45 8.10 -2.77 -20.11
CA PHE A 45 7.23 -2.41 -21.23
C PHE A 45 7.50 -0.96 -21.61
N LEU A 46 7.99 -0.74 -22.83
CA LEU A 46 8.14 0.60 -23.39
C LEU A 46 6.87 0.93 -24.18
N PHE A 47 6.10 1.91 -23.70
CA PHE A 47 4.95 2.43 -24.42
C PHE A 47 5.39 3.70 -25.17
N GLU A 48 5.40 3.64 -26.50
CA GLU A 48 5.65 4.82 -27.32
C GLU A 48 4.47 5.79 -27.19
N ARG A 49 4.78 7.03 -26.79
CA ARG A 49 3.78 8.07 -26.52
C ARG A 49 3.35 8.76 -27.82
N ASP A 50 2.95 8.01 -28.84
CA ASP A 50 2.44 8.61 -30.07
C ASP A 50 0.97 8.99 -29.88
N ALA A 51 0.72 10.29 -29.81
CA ALA A 51 -0.56 11.04 -29.92
C ALA A 51 -1.89 10.44 -29.41
N GLY A 52 -1.87 9.47 -28.50
CA GLY A 52 -3.09 8.82 -28.00
C GLY A 52 -2.93 7.91 -26.78
N ALA A 53 -1.71 7.79 -26.23
CA ALA A 53 -1.48 7.00 -25.03
C ALA A 53 -2.22 7.63 -23.83
N ASP A 54 -3.30 6.99 -23.42
CA ASP A 54 -4.16 7.44 -22.33
C ASP A 54 -3.89 6.61 -21.05
N GLY A 55 -4.63 6.89 -19.98
CA GLY A 55 -4.49 6.14 -18.72
C GLY A 55 -4.77 4.64 -18.85
N HIS A 56 -5.44 4.18 -19.92
CA HIS A 56 -5.78 2.77 -20.10
C HIS A 56 -4.56 1.92 -20.46
N ASP A 57 -3.55 2.45 -21.15
CA ASP A 57 -2.33 1.70 -21.46
C ASP A 57 -1.56 1.32 -20.19
N ILE A 58 -1.49 2.24 -19.22
CA ILE A 58 -0.87 2.01 -17.92
C ILE A 58 -1.67 0.99 -17.11
N VAL A 59 -3.00 1.07 -17.13
CA VAL A 59 -3.88 0.11 -16.45
C VAL A 59 -3.77 -1.27 -17.07
N MET A 60 -3.68 -1.36 -18.39
CA MET A 60 -3.45 -2.61 -19.12
C MET A 60 -2.08 -3.21 -18.76
N ALA A 61 -1.03 -2.39 -18.74
CA ALA A 61 0.32 -2.82 -18.33
C ALA A 61 0.35 -3.34 -16.89
N ALA A 62 -0.29 -2.63 -15.97
CA ALA A 62 -0.40 -3.05 -14.57
C ALA A 62 -1.18 -4.38 -14.46
N SER A 63 -2.26 -4.53 -15.23
CA SER A 63 -3.08 -5.76 -15.26
C SER A 63 -2.29 -6.96 -15.81
N LEU A 64 -1.49 -6.74 -16.84
CA LEU A 64 -0.57 -7.72 -17.42
C LEU A 64 0.47 -8.20 -16.41
N VAL A 65 1.11 -7.27 -15.71
CA VAL A 65 2.09 -7.59 -14.66
C VAL A 65 1.42 -8.35 -13.50
N ASN A 66 0.22 -7.92 -13.09
CA ASN A 66 -0.57 -8.62 -12.08
C ASN A 66 -0.89 -10.07 -12.48
N GLU A 67 -1.31 -10.28 -13.73
CA GLU A 67 -1.64 -11.63 -14.24
C GLU A 67 -0.40 -12.50 -14.35
N ALA A 68 0.71 -11.95 -14.87
CA ALA A 68 1.94 -12.71 -15.11
C ALA A 68 2.66 -13.11 -13.82
N LEU A 69 2.65 -12.25 -12.80
CA LEU A 69 3.42 -12.44 -11.56
C LEU A 69 2.55 -12.85 -10.37
N GLY A 70 1.22 -12.76 -10.47
CA GLY A 70 0.31 -12.96 -9.35
C GLY A 70 0.46 -11.92 -8.23
N ALA A 71 1.18 -10.82 -8.48
CA ALA A 71 1.53 -9.80 -7.51
C ALA A 71 1.09 -8.40 -7.98
N PRO A 72 0.62 -7.51 -7.07
CA PRO A 72 0.20 -6.16 -7.45
C PRO A 72 1.37 -5.36 -8.04
N ALA A 73 1.19 -4.88 -9.26
CA ALA A 73 2.08 -3.99 -9.97
C ALA A 73 2.02 -2.62 -9.31
N ARG A 74 3.19 -2.07 -9.01
CA ARG A 74 3.33 -0.71 -8.51
C ARG A 74 3.88 0.20 -9.60
N ALA A 75 3.15 1.26 -9.93
CA ALA A 75 3.68 2.33 -10.76
C ALA A 75 4.62 3.20 -9.92
N VAL A 76 5.85 3.39 -10.39
CA VAL A 76 6.85 4.25 -9.77
C VAL A 76 7.37 5.29 -10.77
N SER A 77 8.01 6.35 -10.27
CA SER A 77 8.65 7.34 -11.14
C SER A 77 9.72 6.67 -12.03
N PRO A 78 9.83 7.02 -13.33
CA PRO A 78 10.91 6.56 -14.19
C PRO A 78 12.31 6.95 -13.67
N SER A 79 12.38 7.98 -12.84
CA SER A 79 13.61 8.48 -12.23
C SER A 79 14.01 7.75 -10.95
N LEU A 80 13.19 6.80 -10.44
CA LEU A 80 13.49 6.06 -9.22
C LEU A 80 14.64 5.09 -9.47
N SER A 81 15.76 5.25 -8.77
CA SER A 81 16.90 4.33 -8.89
C SER A 81 16.59 2.98 -8.25
N ARG A 82 17.35 1.95 -8.65
CA ARG A 82 17.27 0.60 -8.06
C ARG A 82 17.46 0.61 -6.54
N GLN A 83 18.45 1.35 -6.05
CA GLN A 83 18.75 1.38 -4.62
C GLN A 83 17.61 2.06 -3.84
N GLU A 84 16.99 3.10 -4.41
CA GLU A 84 15.82 3.74 -3.82
C GLU A 84 14.60 2.81 -3.85
N TRP A 85 14.43 2.02 -4.91
CA TRP A 85 13.40 1.00 -4.99
C TRP A 85 13.59 -0.08 -3.91
N GLU A 86 14.79 -0.63 -3.75
CA GLU A 86 15.07 -1.65 -2.73
C GLU A 86 14.83 -1.10 -1.31
N ARG A 87 15.25 0.14 -1.03
CA ARG A 87 14.92 0.83 0.22
C ARG A 87 13.42 1.05 0.41
N SER A 88 12.66 1.20 -0.68
CA SER A 88 11.21 1.35 -0.61
C SER A 88 10.46 0.09 -0.17
N LEU A 89 11.12 -1.07 -0.23
CA LEU A 89 10.53 -2.35 0.19
C LEU A 89 10.67 -2.60 1.69
N VAL A 90 11.55 -1.87 2.38
CA VAL A 90 11.80 -2.04 3.81
C VAL A 90 10.98 -1.02 4.61
N VAL A 91 10.14 -1.50 5.53
CA VAL A 91 9.43 -0.63 6.48
C VAL A 91 10.32 -0.38 7.69
N THR A 92 10.63 0.90 7.93
CA THR A 92 11.29 1.36 9.16
C THR A 92 10.26 2.04 10.04
N TRP A 93 10.19 1.63 11.31
CA TRP A 93 9.31 2.24 12.31
C TRP A 93 10.06 3.27 13.14
N SER A 94 9.45 4.44 13.32
CA SER A 94 9.88 5.47 14.26
C SER A 94 8.74 5.83 15.19
N LEU A 95 9.06 5.98 16.48
CA LEU A 95 8.13 6.54 17.45
C LEU A 95 7.96 8.03 17.17
N LEU A 96 6.73 8.50 17.17
CA LEU A 96 6.50 9.93 17.39
C LEU A 96 6.96 10.24 18.83
N SER A 97 7.68 11.35 18.99
CA SER A 97 8.13 11.86 20.29
C SER A 97 6.98 11.98 21.32
N GLU A 98 7.29 12.16 22.60
CA GLU A 98 6.21 12.35 23.57
C GLU A 98 5.60 13.75 23.42
N GLY A 99 4.28 13.83 23.28
CA GLY A 99 3.56 15.11 23.14
C GLY A 99 2.08 14.94 22.82
N ALA A 100 1.27 15.97 23.14
CA ALA A 100 -0.12 16.03 22.70
C ALA A 100 -0.17 16.32 21.19
N TYR A 101 -0.39 15.27 20.40
CA TYR A 101 -0.43 15.38 18.95
C TYR A 101 -1.81 15.79 18.47
N THR A 102 -1.91 16.94 17.79
CA THR A 102 -3.10 17.28 17.02
C THR A 102 -3.14 16.47 15.72
N PRO A 103 -4.33 16.23 15.14
CA PRO A 103 -4.47 15.54 13.86
C PRO A 103 -3.62 16.15 12.74
N ASP A 104 -3.56 17.48 12.68
CA ASP A 104 -2.74 18.21 11.69
C ASP A 104 -1.25 17.96 11.89
N ARG A 105 -0.76 17.90 13.13
CA ARG A 105 0.65 17.59 13.43
C ARG A 105 1.04 16.17 13.04
N ILE A 106 0.13 15.22 13.23
CA ILE A 106 0.35 13.84 12.80
C ILE A 106 0.36 13.76 11.28
N TYR A 107 -0.59 14.43 10.63
CA TYR A 107 -0.62 14.54 9.17
C TYR A 107 0.69 15.11 8.63
N GLU A 108 1.18 16.21 9.21
CA GLU A 108 2.48 16.80 8.87
C GLU A 108 3.63 15.80 9.05
N ALA A 109 3.69 15.12 10.19
CA ALA A 109 4.74 14.15 10.49
C ALA A 109 4.72 12.93 9.56
N VAL A 110 3.53 12.46 9.16
CA VAL A 110 3.37 11.36 8.19
C VAL A 110 3.88 11.77 6.80
N LEU A 111 3.67 13.03 6.41
CA LEU A 111 4.10 13.56 5.13
C LEU A 111 5.53 14.11 5.11
N ASP A 112 6.20 14.15 6.25
CA ASP A 112 7.57 14.64 6.31
C ASP A 112 8.51 13.82 5.40
N GLY A 113 9.32 14.54 4.63
CA GLY A 113 10.20 13.98 3.60
C GLY A 113 9.51 13.42 2.35
N LEU A 114 8.20 13.62 2.15
CA LEU A 114 7.50 13.29 0.89
C LEU A 114 7.27 14.54 0.03
N THR A 115 7.37 14.39 -1.30
CA THR A 115 6.87 15.42 -2.22
C THR A 115 5.34 15.43 -2.15
N PRO A 116 4.68 16.53 -1.75
CA PRO A 116 3.23 16.54 -1.63
C PRO A 116 2.60 16.31 -3.01
N ARG A 117 1.95 15.15 -3.20
CA ARG A 117 1.01 14.91 -4.30
C ARG A 117 -0.44 14.90 -3.80
N THR A 118 -0.67 15.22 -2.53
CA THR A 118 -1.97 15.19 -1.88
C THR A 118 -2.82 16.38 -2.30
N THR A 119 -4.02 16.08 -2.79
CA THR A 119 -5.02 17.12 -3.06
C THR A 119 -5.70 17.55 -1.75
N ALA A 120 -6.34 18.72 -1.72
CA ALA A 120 -7.07 19.18 -0.53
C ALA A 120 -8.15 18.20 -0.03
N PRO A 121 -8.91 17.50 -0.92
CA PRO A 121 -9.80 16.41 -0.51
C PRO A 121 -9.08 15.25 0.20
N ASP A 122 -7.89 14.86 -0.24
CA ASP A 122 -7.12 13.77 0.38
C ASP A 122 -6.72 14.14 1.81
N ARG A 123 -6.31 15.40 2.02
CA ARG A 123 -5.98 15.91 3.37
C ARG A 123 -7.16 15.81 4.32
N ALA A 124 -8.35 16.27 3.90
CA ALA A 124 -9.53 16.26 4.75
C ALA A 124 -9.89 14.84 5.21
N VAL A 125 -9.85 13.88 4.28
CA VAL A 125 -10.10 12.45 4.59
C VAL A 125 -9.04 11.90 5.54
N MET A 126 -7.76 12.22 5.33
CA MET A 126 -6.69 11.78 6.22
C MET A 126 -6.87 12.32 7.65
N VAL A 127 -7.14 13.61 7.78
CA VAL A 127 -7.37 14.28 9.08
C VAL A 127 -8.59 13.69 9.79
N GLU A 128 -9.71 13.50 9.09
CA GLU A 128 -10.93 12.89 9.64
C GLU A 128 -10.66 11.47 10.18
N ARG A 129 -9.86 10.68 9.46
CA ARG A 129 -9.47 9.33 9.92
C ARG A 129 -8.58 9.39 11.15
N ILE A 130 -7.58 10.28 11.16
CA ILE A 130 -6.69 10.48 12.31
C ILE A 130 -7.51 10.89 13.53
N GLU A 131 -8.42 11.86 13.39
CA GLU A 131 -9.33 12.31 14.46
C GLU A 131 -10.16 11.16 15.02
N MET A 132 -10.76 10.35 14.14
CA MET A 132 -11.57 9.21 14.56
C MET A 132 -10.74 8.21 15.37
N ILE A 133 -9.56 7.83 14.87
CA ILE A 133 -8.71 6.86 15.55
C ILE A 133 -8.18 7.44 16.87
N GLN A 134 -7.73 8.70 16.89
CA GLN A 134 -7.31 9.38 18.12
C GLN A 134 -8.41 9.45 19.18
N SER A 135 -9.69 9.58 18.79
CA SER A 135 -10.82 9.60 19.73
C SER A 135 -10.95 8.32 20.57
N THR A 136 -10.31 7.23 20.15
CA THR A 136 -10.25 5.97 20.89
C THR A 136 -9.11 5.90 21.92
N MET A 137 -8.34 6.97 22.05
CA MET A 137 -7.25 7.18 23.01
C MET A 137 -6.14 6.10 22.94
N PRO A 138 -5.40 6.01 21.83
CA PRO A 138 -4.19 5.19 21.77
C PRO A 138 -3.11 5.74 22.72
N GLY A 139 -2.29 4.86 23.29
CA GLY A 139 -1.22 5.23 24.21
C GLY A 139 0.01 5.78 23.50
N GLN A 140 0.28 5.32 22.29
CA GLN A 140 1.42 5.77 21.49
C GLN A 140 1.09 5.79 20.00
N ILE A 141 1.76 6.68 19.27
CA ILE A 141 1.65 6.76 17.81
C ILE A 141 3.01 6.40 17.22
N VAL A 142 3.01 5.53 16.21
CA VAL A 142 4.20 5.08 15.50
C VAL A 142 4.04 5.41 14.02
N ILE A 143 5.11 5.84 13.38
CA ILE A 143 5.14 6.11 11.94
C ILE A 143 6.02 5.04 11.29
N GLY A 144 5.45 4.33 10.33
CA GLY A 144 6.16 3.37 9.48
C GLY A 144 6.41 3.99 8.12
N ALA A 145 7.65 4.00 7.65
CA ALA A 145 8.00 4.49 6.34
C ALA A 145 8.69 3.38 5.52
N SER A 146 8.16 3.11 4.32
CA SER A 146 8.82 2.26 3.32
C SER A 146 8.80 2.95 1.95
N GLY A 147 9.86 3.70 1.67
CA GLY A 147 9.98 4.54 0.47
C GLY A 147 8.83 5.52 0.32
N VAL A 148 7.86 5.19 -0.52
CA VAL A 148 6.67 6.01 -0.82
C VAL A 148 5.42 5.64 0.00
N ASP A 149 5.39 4.47 0.65
CA ASP A 149 4.31 4.16 1.58
C ASP A 149 4.60 4.75 2.95
N ARG A 150 3.54 5.25 3.56
CA ARG A 150 3.54 5.68 4.95
C ARG A 150 2.40 4.97 5.66
N TYR A 151 2.76 4.31 6.75
CA TYR A 151 1.84 3.72 7.69
C TYR A 151 1.81 4.58 8.94
N LEU A 152 0.61 4.81 9.44
CA LEU A 152 0.40 5.44 10.72
C LEU A 152 -0.16 4.40 11.68
N GLY A 153 0.63 4.03 12.67
CA GLY A 153 0.24 3.10 13.71
C GLY A 153 -0.23 3.81 14.97
N PHE A 154 -1.35 3.35 15.51
CA PHE A 154 -1.90 3.77 16.79
C PHE A 154 -1.83 2.58 17.74
N LYS A 155 -0.90 2.64 18.68
CA LYS A 155 -0.58 1.57 19.62
C LYS A 155 -1.41 1.74 20.89
N TYR A 156 -2.23 0.75 21.20
CA TYR A 156 -3.06 0.71 22.42
C TYR A 156 -2.38 -0.09 23.53
N ARG A 157 -1.63 -1.12 23.14
CA ARG A 157 -0.80 -1.99 23.99
C ARG A 157 0.37 -2.54 23.17
N ASP A 158 1.29 -3.27 23.80
CA ASP A 158 2.42 -3.91 23.11
C ASP A 158 2.01 -4.89 22.01
N ASP A 159 0.86 -5.52 22.18
CA ASP A 159 0.27 -6.55 21.33
C ASP A 159 -0.99 -6.06 20.60
N LEU A 160 -1.28 -4.76 20.56
CA LEU A 160 -2.49 -4.22 19.92
C LEU A 160 -2.23 -2.89 19.23
N VAL A 161 -2.16 -2.92 17.91
CA VAL A 161 -1.82 -1.76 17.07
C VAL A 161 -2.81 -1.62 15.92
N ALA A 162 -3.37 -0.43 15.73
CA ALA A 162 -4.15 -0.11 14.54
C ALA A 162 -3.26 0.60 13.52
N LEU A 163 -3.01 -0.03 12.37
CA LEU A 163 -2.19 0.48 11.27
C LEU A 163 -3.07 1.03 10.14
N GLU A 164 -2.98 2.33 9.92
CA GLU A 164 -3.62 3.05 8.81
C GLU A 164 -2.62 3.27 7.68
N ASN A 165 -3.02 2.97 6.44
CA ASN A 165 -2.32 3.40 5.24
C ASN A 165 -3.27 4.26 4.41
N PHE A 166 -2.87 5.51 4.18
CA PHE A 166 -3.71 6.52 3.54
C PHE A 166 -3.78 6.44 2.01
N THR A 167 -3.05 5.51 1.40
CA THR A 167 -3.14 5.27 -0.04
C THR A 167 -4.54 4.78 -0.40
N TYR A 168 -5.12 5.34 -1.45
CA TYR A 168 -6.46 4.99 -1.92
C TYR A 168 -6.62 3.47 -2.10
N GLY A 169 -7.77 2.92 -1.67
CA GLY A 169 -8.08 1.50 -1.74
C GLY A 169 -7.53 0.64 -0.58
N ASN A 170 -6.74 1.21 0.32
CA ASN A 170 -6.34 0.55 1.56
C ASN A 170 -7.42 0.56 2.64
N ALA A 171 -7.14 -0.17 3.72
CA ALA A 171 -7.98 -0.36 4.89
C ALA A 171 -7.17 -0.08 6.16
N LEU A 172 -7.87 0.13 7.27
CA LEU A 172 -7.27 0.09 8.59
C LEU A 172 -7.06 -1.38 9.00
N TYR A 173 -5.88 -1.73 9.49
CA TYR A 173 -5.55 -3.07 9.97
C TYR A 173 -5.34 -3.03 11.48
N VAL A 174 -6.16 -3.77 12.23
CA VAL A 174 -5.97 -3.95 13.69
C VAL A 174 -5.13 -5.20 13.86
N MET A 175 -3.86 -5.04 14.24
CA MET A 175 -2.88 -6.13 14.35
C MET A 175 -2.60 -6.47 15.81
N TYR A 176 -2.32 -7.74 16.06
CA TYR A 176 -2.13 -8.31 17.40
C TYR A 176 -0.65 -8.65 17.71
N GLU A 177 -0.40 -9.69 18.50
CA GLU A 177 0.90 -10.12 19.08
C GLU A 177 2.10 -10.08 18.12
N SER A 178 1.91 -10.24 16.81
CA SER A 178 2.97 -10.21 15.78
C SER A 178 2.88 -9.01 14.83
N TRP A 179 2.36 -7.86 15.30
CA TRP A 179 2.12 -6.69 14.44
C TRP A 179 3.37 -6.20 13.71
N GLU A 180 4.57 -6.26 14.32
CA GLU A 180 5.80 -5.83 13.65
C GLU A 180 6.11 -6.69 12.42
N GLU A 181 5.90 -8.00 12.50
CA GLU A 181 6.06 -8.91 11.36
C GLU A 181 4.95 -8.71 10.33
N LEU A 182 3.69 -8.68 10.79
CA LEU A 182 2.52 -8.51 9.92
C LEU A 182 2.57 -7.18 9.17
N SER A 183 3.09 -6.12 9.80
CA SER A 183 3.21 -4.79 9.20
C SER A 183 4.24 -4.70 8.07
N ARG A 184 5.17 -5.66 7.98
CA ARG A 184 6.14 -5.76 6.88
C ARG A 184 5.56 -6.49 5.66
N LYS A 185 4.44 -7.19 5.82
CA LYS A 185 3.76 -7.89 4.73
C LYS A 185 3.03 -6.88 3.84
N SER A 186 3.15 -7.07 2.54
CA SER A 186 2.34 -6.34 1.56
C SER A 186 0.86 -6.65 1.76
N ARG A 187 0.00 -5.76 1.24
CA ARG A 187 -1.45 -6.01 1.20
C ARG A 187 -1.79 -7.37 0.61
N LEU A 188 -1.08 -7.81 -0.44
CA LEU A 188 -1.36 -9.11 -1.04
C LEU A 188 -1.00 -10.23 -0.08
N GLU A 189 0.19 -10.21 0.52
CA GLU A 189 0.64 -11.24 1.46
C GLU A 189 -0.29 -11.36 2.67
N LEU A 190 -0.80 -10.23 3.18
CA LEU A 190 -1.82 -10.23 4.23
C LEU A 190 -3.13 -10.87 3.78
N LEU A 191 -3.50 -10.71 2.50
CA LEU A 191 -4.78 -11.21 1.96
C LEU A 191 -4.68 -12.61 1.33
N SER A 192 -3.48 -13.10 1.01
CA SER A 192 -3.25 -14.40 0.39
C SER A 192 -3.07 -15.53 1.40
N GLY A 193 -2.77 -15.20 2.67
CA GLY A 193 -2.67 -16.17 3.76
C GLY A 193 -3.97 -16.31 4.54
N THR A 194 -3.93 -17.12 5.62
CA THR A 194 -4.99 -17.10 6.63
C THR A 194 -4.97 -15.74 7.33
N MET A 195 -6.14 -15.11 7.49
CA MET A 195 -6.28 -13.84 8.21
C MET A 195 -6.15 -14.07 9.72
N GLU A 196 -4.94 -14.40 10.15
CA GLU A 196 -4.57 -14.64 11.55
C GLU A 196 -3.74 -13.48 12.07
N GLY A 197 -3.95 -13.13 13.34
CA GLY A 197 -3.18 -12.07 14.00
C GLY A 197 -3.54 -10.65 13.59
N PHE A 198 -4.57 -10.45 12.74
CA PHE A 198 -5.10 -9.13 12.44
C PHE A 198 -6.56 -9.14 11.94
N ASP A 199 -7.22 -8.00 12.10
CA ASP A 199 -8.53 -7.69 11.53
C ASP A 199 -8.42 -6.57 10.50
N ARG A 200 -9.08 -6.76 9.35
CA ARG A 200 -9.16 -5.73 8.29
C ARG A 200 -10.46 -4.93 8.39
N VAL A 201 -10.33 -3.61 8.52
CA VAL A 201 -11.43 -2.64 8.59
C VAL A 201 -11.41 -1.75 7.35
N VAL A 202 -12.29 -2.06 6.40
CA VAL A 202 -12.44 -1.26 5.18
C VAL A 202 -13.19 0.03 5.49
N HIS A 203 -12.70 1.16 4.97
CA HIS A 203 -13.26 2.51 5.10
C HIS A 203 -14.60 2.70 4.35
N THR A 204 -15.58 1.86 4.68
CA THR A 204 -17.00 1.93 4.25
C THR A 204 -17.83 2.61 5.33
N GLY A 205 -19.10 2.97 5.08
CA GLY A 205 -19.90 3.77 6.02
C GLY A 205 -19.92 3.32 7.51
N THR A 206 -19.73 2.03 7.79
CA THR A 206 -19.76 1.44 9.15
C THR A 206 -18.37 1.18 9.76
N TRP A 207 -17.29 1.62 9.10
CA TRP A 207 -15.91 1.30 9.49
C TRP A 207 -15.56 1.73 10.91
N ARG A 208 -16.09 2.87 11.36
CA ARG A 208 -15.86 3.44 12.69
C ARG A 208 -16.38 2.52 13.79
N ASP A 209 -17.58 2.01 13.61
CA ASP A 209 -18.23 1.14 14.60
C ASP A 209 -17.55 -0.22 14.63
N LYS A 210 -17.21 -0.76 13.45
CA LYS A 210 -16.41 -1.99 13.36
C LYS A 210 -15.08 -1.84 14.12
N PHE A 211 -14.37 -0.73 13.92
CA PHE A 211 -13.12 -0.47 14.62
C PHE A 211 -13.28 -0.40 16.14
N ARG A 212 -14.26 0.37 16.64
CA ARG A 212 -14.52 0.50 18.09
C ARG A 212 -14.91 -0.83 18.73
N ASN A 213 -15.67 -1.66 18.03
CA ASN A 213 -16.08 -2.97 18.51
C ASN A 213 -14.87 -3.90 18.65
N LEU A 214 -13.95 -3.90 17.67
CA LEU A 214 -12.70 -4.66 17.77
C LEU A 214 -11.86 -4.23 18.98
N LEU A 215 -11.67 -2.92 19.18
CA LEU A 215 -10.94 -2.42 20.34
C LEU A 215 -11.60 -2.84 21.67
N THR A 216 -12.93 -2.79 21.75
CA THR A 216 -13.67 -3.18 22.96
C THR A 216 -13.54 -4.68 23.24
N ALA A 217 -13.64 -5.52 22.21
CA ALA A 217 -13.49 -6.97 22.34
C ALA A 217 -12.09 -7.34 22.87
N HIS A 218 -11.04 -6.76 22.30
CA HIS A 218 -9.67 -7.05 22.70
C HIS A 218 -9.23 -6.37 24.01
N LYS A 219 -9.93 -5.33 24.48
CA LYS A 219 -9.76 -4.80 25.85
C LYS A 219 -10.26 -5.77 26.92
N HIS A 220 -11.39 -6.44 26.67
CA HIS A 220 -11.92 -7.44 27.59
C HIS A 220 -11.05 -8.70 27.67
N ASP A 221 -10.51 -9.16 26.53
CA ASP A 221 -9.65 -10.36 26.49
C ASP A 221 -8.37 -10.20 27.33
N SER A 222 -7.81 -8.98 27.38
CA SER A 222 -6.67 -8.67 28.26
C SER A 222 -7.02 -8.68 29.75
N LEU A 223 -8.26 -8.33 30.12
CA LEU A 223 -8.70 -8.33 31.52
C LEU A 223 -8.98 -9.74 32.04
N SER A 224 -9.53 -10.63 31.20
CA SER A 224 -9.75 -12.03 31.56
C SER A 224 -8.45 -12.81 31.71
N ARG A 225 -7.48 -12.63 30.79
CA ARG A 225 -6.14 -13.27 30.93
C ARG A 225 -5.40 -12.81 32.20
N ALA A 226 -5.55 -11.55 32.60
CA ALA A 226 -4.92 -11.01 33.81
C ALA A 226 -5.57 -11.47 35.12
N THR A 227 -6.79 -12.03 35.09
CA THR A 227 -7.47 -12.56 36.28
C THR A 227 -7.23 -14.06 36.52
N GLU A 228 -6.67 -14.75 35.54
CA GLU A 228 -6.35 -16.19 35.60
C GLU A 228 -4.88 -16.47 35.95
N THR A 229 -4.07 -15.44 36.18
CA THR A 229 -2.64 -15.53 36.58
C THR A 229 -2.46 -15.13 38.03
#